data_AF-A0A4Q0PI40-F1
#
_entry.id   AF-A0A4Q0PI40-F1
#
_cell.length_a   1.000
_cell.length_b   1.000
_cell.length_c   1.000
_cell.angle_alpha   90.00
_cell.angle_beta   90.00
_cell.angle_gamma   90.00
#
_symmetry.space_group_name_H-M   'P 1'
#
loop_
_entity.id
_entity.type
_entity.pdbx_description
1 polymer ?
#
loop_
_entity_poly.entity_id
_entity_poly.type
_entity_poly.pdbx_seq_one_letter_code
_entity_poly.pdbx_strand_id
1 'polypeptide(L)'
;MQKPKVYTLNAARFNSLEGFYIDLYQVMPFLPNWKPTHNLDALNDVLYSGFGKHPVVLIWKHAHKSKQDLGFEATRDFYQSKLPRGIEPFGGANKTDIRNPYNIQWVHNKITALENDQGETLFKILLDLFADHKNIRLILD
;
A
#
# COMPACT_ATOMS: atom_id res chain seq x y z
N MET A 1 -3.08 20.09 -24.49
CA MET A 1 -2.97 19.16 -23.34
C MET A 1 -2.65 19.97 -22.10
N GLN A 2 -3.30 19.69 -20.96
CA GLN A 2 -3.04 20.41 -19.71
C GLN A 2 -1.64 20.05 -19.19
N LYS A 3 -0.87 21.05 -18.72
CA LYS A 3 0.46 20.80 -18.13
C LYS A 3 0.30 19.95 -16.85
N PRO A 4 1.14 18.92 -16.64
CA PRO A 4 1.08 18.13 -15.42
C PRO A 4 1.32 19.00 -14.18
N LYS A 5 0.50 18.82 -13.15
CA LYS A 5 0.73 19.45 -11.83
C LYS A 5 1.69 18.59 -11.01
N VAL A 6 2.57 19.24 -10.24
CA VAL A 6 3.58 18.56 -9.41
C VAL A 6 3.16 18.60 -7.95
N TYR A 7 3.24 17.45 -7.27
CA TYR A 7 3.00 17.30 -5.84
C TYR A 7 4.17 16.54 -5.20
N THR A 8 4.40 16.78 -3.90
CA THR A 8 5.51 16.17 -3.18
C THR A 8 5.01 15.45 -1.93
N LEU A 9 5.23 14.14 -1.87
CA LEU A 9 5.11 13.33 -0.67
C LEU A 9 6.49 13.24 0.00
N ASN A 10 6.58 13.57 1.29
CA ASN A 10 7.85 13.53 2.02
C ASN A 10 7.90 12.34 2.99
N ALA A 11 8.65 11.30 2.65
CA ALA A 11 8.81 10.08 3.44
C ALA A 11 9.51 10.27 4.79
N ALA A 12 10.15 11.42 5.03
CA ALA A 12 10.72 11.72 6.34
C ALA A 12 9.64 11.89 7.44
N ARG A 13 8.37 12.10 7.04
CA ARG A 13 7.26 12.40 7.94
C ARG A 13 6.48 11.17 8.43
N PHE A 14 6.70 10.00 7.82
CA PHE A 14 6.01 8.77 8.18
C PHE A 14 6.98 7.58 8.17
N ASN A 15 6.64 6.53 8.90
CA ASN A 15 7.41 5.28 9.01
C ASN A 15 6.53 4.03 8.99
N SER A 16 5.27 4.17 8.59
CA SER A 16 4.27 3.11 8.57
C SER A 16 3.34 3.28 7.37
N LEU A 17 2.64 2.22 7.00
CA LEU A 17 1.65 2.26 5.92
C LEU A 17 0.50 3.23 6.24
N GLU A 18 0.08 3.29 7.51
CA GLU A 18 -0.92 4.23 8.00
C GLU A 18 -0.46 5.69 7.81
N GLY A 19 0.78 5.99 8.23
CA GLY A 19 1.36 7.33 8.04
C GLY A 19 1.53 7.70 6.57
N PHE A 20 1.86 6.73 5.71
CA PHE A 20 1.89 6.92 4.27
C PHE A 20 0.54 7.39 3.73
N TYR A 21 -0.58 6.74 4.09
CA TYR A 21 -1.91 7.17 3.63
C TYR A 21 -2.27 8.57 4.11
N ILE A 22 -2.01 8.87 5.39
CA ILE A 22 -2.30 10.20 5.97
C ILE A 22 -1.59 11.30 5.18
N ASP A 23 -0.27 11.15 4.99
CA ASP A 23 0.53 12.18 4.34
C ASP A 23 0.26 12.24 2.82
N LEU A 24 0.00 11.10 2.18
CA LEU A 24 -0.36 11.05 0.76
C LEU A 24 -1.68 11.79 0.50
N TYR A 25 -2.72 11.52 1.29
CA TYR A 25 -4.02 12.15 1.09
C TYR A 25 -4.00 13.64 1.41
N GLN A 26 -3.09 14.13 2.27
CA GLN A 26 -2.90 15.56 2.48
C GLN A 26 -2.38 16.30 1.24
N VAL A 27 -1.59 15.63 0.39
CA VAL A 27 -0.97 16.27 -0.79
C VAL A 27 -1.81 16.10 -2.07
N MET A 28 -2.91 15.36 -2.01
CA MET A 28 -3.81 15.12 -3.13
C MET A 28 -5.01 16.10 -3.11
N PRO A 29 -5.10 17.07 -4.04
CA PRO A 29 -6.17 18.07 -4.02
C PRO A 29 -7.51 17.58 -4.61
N PHE A 30 -7.56 16.37 -5.16
CA PHE A 30 -8.73 15.81 -5.84
C PHE A 30 -9.18 14.50 -5.18
N LEU A 31 -9.31 14.51 -3.86
CA LEU A 31 -9.93 13.40 -3.17
C LEU A 31 -11.43 13.33 -3.52
N PRO A 32 -12.03 12.13 -3.50
CA PRO A 32 -13.47 11.97 -3.61
C PRO A 32 -14.22 12.76 -2.52
N ASN A 33 -15.53 12.97 -2.70
CA ASN A 33 -16.40 13.62 -1.71
C ASN A 33 -16.57 12.83 -0.38
N TRP A 34 -15.87 11.71 -0.24
CA TRP A 34 -15.83 10.84 0.93
C TRP A 34 -14.38 10.70 1.40
N LYS A 35 -14.18 10.49 2.70
CA LYS A 35 -12.84 10.29 3.27
C LYS A 35 -12.29 8.91 2.88
N PRO A 36 -11.21 8.81 2.10
CA PRO A 36 -10.64 7.52 1.73
C PRO A 36 -10.23 6.70 2.95
N THR A 37 -10.62 5.42 2.96
CA THR A 37 -10.13 4.47 3.96
C THR A 37 -8.67 4.16 3.70
N HIS A 38 -7.93 3.82 4.75
CA HIS A 38 -6.50 3.52 4.66
C HIS A 38 -6.27 2.05 4.26
N ASN A 39 -6.49 1.75 2.98
CA ASN A 39 -6.21 0.45 2.39
C ASN A 39 -5.86 0.57 0.89
N LEU A 40 -5.35 -0.51 0.31
CA LEU A 40 -4.86 -0.53 -1.08
C LEU A 40 -5.99 -0.30 -2.09
N ASP A 41 -7.19 -0.84 -1.85
CA ASP A 41 -8.34 -0.68 -2.77
C ASP A 41 -8.81 0.77 -2.84
N ALA A 42 -8.95 1.43 -1.69
CA ALA A 42 -9.33 2.84 -1.63
C ALA A 42 -8.25 3.75 -2.22
N LEU A 43 -6.97 3.42 -2.06
CA LEU A 43 -5.91 4.12 -2.79
C LEU A 43 -6.07 3.94 -4.29
N ASN A 44 -6.25 2.70 -4.77
CA ASN A 44 -6.46 2.43 -6.19
C ASN A 44 -7.63 3.25 -6.76
N ASP A 45 -8.76 3.32 -6.04
CA ASP A 45 -9.92 4.13 -6.42
C ASP A 45 -9.59 5.63 -6.51
N VAL A 46 -8.83 6.16 -5.56
CA VAL A 46 -8.37 7.56 -5.55
C VAL A 46 -7.44 7.83 -6.73
N LEU A 47 -6.53 6.91 -7.05
CA LEU A 47 -5.62 7.05 -8.19
C LEU A 47 -6.38 6.97 -9.53
N TYR A 48 -7.41 6.14 -9.65
CA TYR A 48 -8.18 5.99 -10.88
C TYR A 48 -9.16 7.17 -11.13
N SER A 49 -9.95 7.54 -10.13
CA SER A 49 -11.11 8.43 -10.29
C SER A 49 -10.86 9.89 -9.89
N GLY A 50 -9.95 10.12 -8.94
CA GLY A 50 -9.63 11.43 -8.38
C GLY A 50 -8.28 11.95 -8.87
N PHE A 51 -7.23 11.66 -8.12
CA PHE A 51 -5.90 12.24 -8.31
C PHE A 51 -5.31 11.95 -9.70
N GLY A 52 -5.49 10.74 -10.24
CA GLY A 52 -5.01 10.37 -11.58
C GLY A 52 -6.01 10.62 -12.71
N LYS A 53 -7.12 11.34 -12.48
CA LYS A 53 -8.03 11.75 -13.56
C LYS A 53 -7.36 12.71 -14.56
N HIS A 54 -6.38 13.48 -14.08
CA HIS A 54 -5.59 14.42 -14.88
C HIS A 54 -4.10 14.10 -14.80
N PRO A 55 -3.28 14.52 -15.78
CA PRO A 55 -1.83 14.34 -15.71
C PRO A 55 -1.23 14.98 -14.45
N VAL A 56 -0.51 14.19 -13.65
CA VAL A 56 0.16 14.62 -12.42
C VAL A 56 1.56 14.02 -12.34
N VAL A 57 2.45 14.76 -11.68
CA VAL A 57 3.76 14.27 -11.25
C VAL A 57 3.74 14.21 -9.72
N LEU A 58 3.97 13.02 -9.16
CA LEU A 58 4.15 12.83 -7.73
C LEU A 58 5.63 12.58 -7.47
N ILE A 59 6.27 13.47 -6.72
CA ILE A 59 7.62 13.29 -6.22
C ILE A 59 7.52 12.65 -4.83
N TRP A 60 8.00 11.43 -4.70
CA TRP A 60 8.13 10.75 -3.43
C TRP A 60 9.54 10.98 -2.91
N LYS A 61 9.69 12.02 -2.11
CA LYS A 61 10.95 12.46 -1.53
C LYS A 61 11.35 11.60 -0.34
N HIS A 62 12.64 11.31 -0.22
CA HIS A 62 13.23 10.32 0.69
C HIS A 62 12.65 8.90 0.51
N ALA A 63 12.32 8.49 -0.72
CA ALA A 63 11.70 7.20 -1.01
C ALA A 63 12.52 6.00 -0.51
N HIS A 64 13.86 6.13 -0.42
CA HIS A 64 14.73 5.10 0.17
C HIS A 64 14.33 4.75 1.62
N LYS A 65 13.86 5.73 2.39
CA LYS A 65 13.35 5.53 3.75
C LYS A 65 12.05 4.72 3.73
N SER A 66 11.12 5.05 2.83
CA SER A 66 9.91 4.24 2.64
C SER A 66 10.21 2.81 2.19
N LYS A 67 11.27 2.59 1.40
CA LYS A 67 11.71 1.23 1.04
C LYS A 67 12.13 0.41 2.27
N GLN A 68 12.74 1.05 3.26
CA GLN A 68 13.12 0.42 4.53
C GLN A 68 11.89 0.22 5.42
N ASP A 69 11.12 1.29 5.65
CA ASP A 69 9.99 1.29 6.58
C ASP A 69 8.81 0.43 6.10
N LEU A 70 8.58 0.36 4.78
CA LEU A 70 7.54 -0.45 4.14
C LEU A 70 8.14 -1.71 3.49
N GLY A 71 9.30 -2.14 4.01
CA GLY A 71 10.03 -3.33 3.58
C GLY A 71 9.45 -4.63 4.15
N PHE A 72 10.30 -5.63 4.34
CA PHE A 72 9.92 -6.99 4.74
C PHE A 72 9.05 -7.01 6.00
N GLU A 73 9.53 -6.42 7.10
CA GLU A 73 8.86 -6.48 8.42
C GLU A 73 7.45 -5.88 8.38
N ALA A 74 7.32 -4.65 7.89
CA ALA A 74 6.01 -4.01 7.75
C ALA A 74 5.06 -4.76 6.80
N THR A 75 5.60 -5.43 5.78
CA THR A 75 4.80 -6.24 4.85
C THR A 75 4.29 -7.51 5.53
N ARG A 76 5.13 -8.18 6.32
CA ARG A 76 4.72 -9.33 7.12
C ARG A 76 3.64 -8.94 8.12
N ASP A 77 3.84 -7.86 8.87
CA ASP A 77 2.87 -7.35 9.85
C ASP A 77 1.54 -6.98 9.18
N PHE A 78 1.60 -6.37 7.99
CA PHE A 78 0.40 -6.06 7.20
C PHE A 78 -0.40 -7.30 6.86
N TYR A 79 0.23 -8.37 6.36
CA TYR A 79 -0.48 -9.61 6.05
C TYR A 79 -1.01 -10.31 7.31
N GLN A 80 -0.22 -10.34 8.39
CA GLN A 80 -0.65 -10.89 9.68
C GLN A 80 -1.87 -10.15 10.23
N SER A 81 -1.95 -8.82 10.07
CA SER A 81 -3.10 -8.02 10.50
C SER A 81 -4.41 -8.38 9.79
N LYS A 82 -4.36 -9.12 8.68
CA LYS A 82 -5.54 -9.61 7.95
C LYS A 82 -6.13 -10.89 8.56
N LEU A 83 -5.42 -11.53 9.49
CA LEU A 83 -5.93 -12.68 10.21
C LEU A 83 -6.90 -12.25 11.33
N PRO A 84 -7.93 -13.06 11.62
CA PRO A 84 -8.73 -12.87 12.82
C PRO A 84 -7.85 -12.94 14.07
N ARG A 85 -8.24 -12.21 15.13
CA ARG A 85 -7.55 -12.25 16.43
C ARG A 85 -7.41 -13.68 16.94
N GLY A 86 -6.19 -14.05 17.35
CA GLY A 86 -5.89 -15.37 17.92
C GLY A 86 -5.56 -16.45 16.89
N ILE A 87 -5.47 -16.12 15.60
CA ILE A 87 -5.01 -17.03 14.54
C ILE A 87 -3.54 -16.75 14.22
N GLU A 88 -2.69 -17.77 14.34
CA GLU A 88 -1.27 -17.67 14.00
C GLU A 88 -1.02 -17.92 12.49
N PRO A 89 -0.03 -17.25 11.88
CA PRO A 89 0.32 -17.40 10.46
C PRO A 89 1.07 -18.71 10.14
N PHE A 90 1.71 -19.32 11.14
CA PHE A 90 2.54 -20.52 11.01
C PHE A 90 2.30 -21.47 12.17
N GLY A 91 1.61 -22.58 11.91
CA GLY A 91 1.58 -23.71 12.82
C GLY A 91 0.21 -24.03 13.41
N GLY A 92 -0.19 -25.28 13.18
CA GLY A 92 -1.22 -25.97 13.94
C GLY A 92 -2.59 -25.87 13.30
N ALA A 93 -3.14 -27.04 12.95
CA ALA A 93 -4.54 -27.22 12.66
C ALA A 93 -5.41 -26.80 13.85
N ASN A 94 -5.61 -25.50 14.08
CA ASN A 94 -6.73 -25.01 14.85
C ASN A 94 -7.97 -25.11 13.96
N LYS A 95 -8.49 -26.35 13.91
CA LYS A 95 -9.91 -26.62 13.81
C LYS A 95 -10.64 -25.61 14.71
N THR A 96 -11.22 -24.54 14.15
CA THR A 96 -12.49 -23.91 14.59
C THR A 96 -12.80 -22.54 13.99
N ASP A 97 -12.13 -22.05 12.94
CA ASP A 97 -12.73 -21.00 12.10
C ASP A 97 -13.07 -21.51 10.69
N ILE A 98 -14.12 -22.33 10.63
CA ILE A 98 -14.74 -22.84 9.39
C ILE A 98 -15.30 -21.69 8.52
N ARG A 99 -15.34 -20.44 9.02
CA ARG A 99 -16.06 -19.35 8.37
C ARG A 99 -15.28 -18.64 7.25
N ASN A 100 -13.94 -18.71 7.20
CA ASN A 100 -13.17 -18.19 6.05
C ASN A 100 -11.76 -18.82 5.88
N PRO A 101 -11.67 -20.08 5.43
CA PRO A 101 -10.37 -20.74 5.18
C PRO A 101 -9.54 -20.06 4.07
N TYR A 102 -10.17 -19.32 3.17
CA TYR A 102 -9.50 -18.68 2.04
C TYR A 102 -8.58 -17.54 2.46
N ASN A 103 -8.99 -16.70 3.41
CA ASN A 103 -8.16 -15.60 3.89
C ASN A 103 -6.91 -16.09 4.62
N ILE A 104 -7.02 -17.17 5.40
CA ILE A 104 -5.89 -17.75 6.13
C ILE A 104 -4.87 -18.31 5.15
N GLN A 105 -5.32 -19.11 4.16
CA GLN A 105 -4.43 -19.65 3.14
C GLN A 105 -3.78 -18.54 2.30
N TRP A 106 -4.53 -17.50 1.96
CA TRP A 106 -4.00 -16.35 1.22
C TRP A 106 -2.92 -15.61 2.02
N VAL A 107 -3.15 -15.32 3.31
CA VAL A 107 -2.15 -14.69 4.18
C VAL A 107 -0.91 -15.56 4.28
N HIS A 108 -1.09 -16.86 4.55
CA HIS A 108 0.03 -17.79 4.63
C HIS A 108 0.86 -17.80 3.34
N ASN A 109 0.21 -17.93 2.18
CA ASN A 109 0.89 -17.91 0.89
C ASN A 109 1.65 -16.60 0.66
N LYS A 110 1.09 -15.45 1.07
CA LYS A 110 1.74 -14.14 0.94
C LYS A 110 2.96 -14.01 1.84
N ILE A 111 2.89 -14.44 3.09
CA ILE A 111 4.03 -14.40 4.01
C ILE A 111 5.11 -15.41 3.57
N THR A 112 4.73 -16.65 3.22
CA THR A 112 5.67 -17.66 2.71
C THR A 112 6.37 -17.17 1.44
N ALA A 113 5.66 -16.55 0.50
CA ALA A 113 6.30 -15.97 -0.68
C ALA A 113 7.29 -14.85 -0.30
N LEU A 114 6.89 -13.97 0.61
CA LEU A 114 7.74 -12.88 1.11
C LEU A 114 9.03 -13.41 1.78
N GLU A 115 8.92 -14.47 2.61
CA GLU A 115 10.04 -15.12 3.30
C GLU A 115 11.01 -15.85 2.36
N ASN A 116 10.53 -16.29 1.20
CA ASN A 116 11.34 -16.94 0.17
C ASN A 116 11.85 -15.96 -0.90
N ASP A 117 11.80 -14.65 -0.66
CA ASP A 117 12.16 -13.59 -1.63
C ASP A 117 11.37 -13.65 -2.96
N GLN A 118 10.19 -14.29 -2.95
CA GLN A 118 9.28 -14.42 -4.09
C GLN A 118 8.06 -13.49 -3.99
N GLY A 119 7.86 -12.86 -2.84
CA GLY A 119 6.77 -11.93 -2.55
C GLY A 119 7.20 -10.46 -2.65
N GLU A 120 6.24 -9.60 -2.96
CA GLU A 120 6.46 -8.16 -3.02
C GLU A 120 6.31 -7.50 -1.64
N THR A 121 7.15 -6.52 -1.36
CA THR A 121 6.99 -5.64 -0.19
C THR A 121 5.86 -4.64 -0.41
N LEU A 122 5.32 -4.08 0.67
CA LEU A 122 4.38 -2.97 0.60
C LEU A 122 4.93 -1.81 -0.22
N PHE A 123 6.21 -1.49 -0.09
CA PHE A 123 6.84 -0.48 -0.93
C PHE A 123 6.68 -0.81 -2.42
N LYS A 124 6.99 -2.05 -2.83
CA LYS A 124 6.87 -2.50 -4.22
C LYS A 124 5.42 -2.48 -4.71
N ILE A 125 4.49 -3.01 -3.92
CA ILE A 125 3.04 -2.99 -4.20
C ILE A 125 2.55 -1.56 -4.45
N LEU A 126 2.99 -0.59 -3.64
CA LEU A 126 2.64 0.82 -3.81
C LEU A 126 3.23 1.40 -5.11
N LEU A 127 4.47 1.06 -5.46
CA LEU A 127 5.05 1.48 -6.75
C LEU A 127 4.25 0.96 -7.93
N ASP A 128 3.84 -0.31 -7.89
CA ASP A 128 3.07 -0.93 -8.96
C ASP A 128 1.67 -0.34 -9.07
N LEU A 129 1.02 -0.06 -7.93
CA LEU A 129 -0.22 0.71 -7.92
C LEU A 129 -0.07 2.05 -8.63
N PHE A 130 0.98 2.83 -8.38
CA PHE A 130 1.19 4.07 -9.12
C PHE A 130 1.51 3.85 -10.61
N ALA A 131 2.27 2.79 -10.94
CA ALA A 131 2.67 2.47 -12.31
C ALA A 131 1.48 2.07 -13.20
N ASP A 132 0.46 1.44 -12.64
CA ASP A 132 -0.77 1.05 -13.34
C ASP A 132 -1.63 2.26 -13.77
N HIS A 133 -1.30 3.47 -13.30
CA HIS A 133 -2.05 4.69 -13.57
C HIS A 133 -1.33 5.61 -14.55
N LYS A 134 -1.65 5.49 -15.85
CA LYS A 134 -1.02 6.21 -16.98
C LYS A 134 -0.91 7.74 -16.85
N ASN A 135 -1.78 8.37 -16.07
CA ASN A 135 -1.80 9.83 -15.89
C ASN A 135 -0.88 10.28 -14.74
N ILE A 136 -0.34 9.34 -13.97
CA ILE A 136 0.53 9.60 -12.83
C ILE A 136 1.96 9.27 -13.24
N ARG A 137 2.83 10.27 -13.17
CA ARG A 137 4.27 10.07 -13.22
C ARG A 137 4.83 10.10 -11.81
N LEU A 138 5.24 8.94 -11.30
CA LEU A 138 5.94 8.84 -10.02
C LEU A 138 7.44 9.10 -10.22
N ILE A 139 8.03 9.94 -9.37
CA ILE A 139 9.47 10.20 -9.30
C ILE A 139 9.93 9.86 -7.88
N LEU A 140 10.92 8.99 -7.76
CA LEU A 140 11.56 8.66 -6.49
C LEU A 140 12.78 9.56 -6.31
N ASP A 141 12.85 10.26 -5.18
CA ASP A 141 13.93 11.15 -4.71
C ASP A 141 14.26 10.77 -3.26
#